data_AF-A0A517RGY3-F1
#
_entry.id   AF-A0A517RGY3-F1
#
_cell.length_a   1.000
_cell.length_b   1.000
_cell.length_c   1.000
_cell.angle_alpha   90.00
_cell.angle_beta   90.00
_cell.angle_gamma   90.00
#
_symmetry.space_group_name_H-M   'P 1'
#
loop_
_entity.id
_entity.type
_entity.pdbx_description
1 polymer ?
#
loop_
_entity_poly.entity_id
_entity_poly.type
_entity_poly.pdbx_seq_one_letter_code
_entity_poly.pdbx_strand_id
1 'polypeptide(L)' 'MVERIFSALRVKPKYFHLPLAVFGIIITLLNLFPRFRNMSIGMADRMNQNFIFSNRDAKHDLKYEPRGFQFSKDDVGK' A
#
# COMPACT_ATOMS: atom_id res chain seq x y z
N MET A 1 -2.98 -1.70 8.50
CA MET A 1 -3.59 -1.63 7.15
C MET A 1 -3.43 -2.94 6.39
N VAL A 2 -2.21 -3.41 6.14
CA VAL A 2 -1.93 -4.64 5.37
C VAL A 2 -2.62 -5.88 5.95
N GLU A 3 -2.66 -6.06 7.27
CA GLU A 3 -3.39 -7.15 7.93
C GLU A 3 -4.88 -7.22 7.54
N ARG A 4 -5.53 -6.06 7.34
CA ARG A 4 -6.95 -6.00 6.95
C ARG A 4 -7.15 -6.54 5.53
N ILE A 5 -6.19 -6.29 4.64
CA ILE A 5 -6.18 -6.84 3.27
C ILE A 5 -6.08 -8.37 3.32
N PHE A 6 -5.11 -8.90 4.07
CA PHE A 6 -4.96 -10.35 4.24
C PHE A 6 -6.20 -11.01 4.86
N SER A 7 -6.81 -10.36 5.84
CA SER A 7 -8.03 -10.82 6.50
C SER A 7 -9.21 -10.90 5.53
N ALA A 8 -9.41 -9.87 4.69
CA ALA A 8 -10.46 -9.86 3.67
C ALA A 8 -10.26 -10.96 2.61
N LEU A 9 -9.00 -11.22 2.24
CA LEU A 9 -8.60 -12.28 1.31
C LEU A 9 -8.63 -13.69 1.93
N ARG A 10 -8.82 -13.81 3.26
CA ARG A 10 -8.75 -15.06 4.02
C ARG A 10 -7.40 -15.79 3.88
N VAL A 11 -6.31 -15.03 3.77
CA VAL A 11 -4.93 -15.57 3.70
C VAL A 11 -4.20 -15.24 4.99
N LYS A 12 -3.49 -16.22 5.59
CA LYS A 12 -2.71 -16.00 6.80
C LYS A 12 -1.46 -15.16 6.48
N PRO A 13 -1.31 -13.95 7.03
CA PRO A 13 -0.14 -13.13 6.77
C PRO A 13 1.13 -13.74 7.40
N LYS A 14 2.25 -13.60 6.70
CA LYS A 14 3.60 -13.86 7.23
C LYS A 14 4.44 -12.63 7.00
N TYR A 15 5.03 -12.11 8.06
CA TYR A 15 5.87 -10.91 8.01
C TYR A 15 7.33 -11.29 8.14
N PHE A 16 8.17 -10.68 7.32
CA PHE A 16 9.62 -10.78 7.41
C PHE A 16 10.22 -9.40 7.15
N HIS A 17 11.36 -9.12 7.79
CA HIS A 17 12.07 -7.87 7.57
C HIS A 17 12.90 -8.00 6.29
N LEU A 18 12.67 -7.10 5.35
CA LEU A 18 13.38 -7.04 4.09
C LEU A 18 14.07 -5.67 3.95
N PRO A 19 15.40 -5.62 3.84
CA PRO A 19 16.10 -4.35 3.60
C PRO A 19 15.70 -3.75 2.25
N LEU A 20 15.62 -2.41 2.19
CA LEU A 20 15.27 -1.67 0.97
C LEU A 20 16.18 -2.01 -0.23
N ALA A 21 17.47 -2.22 0.02
CA ALA A 21 18.42 -2.60 -1.03
C ALA A 21 18.05 -3.94 -1.69
N VAL A 22 17.68 -4.93 -0.89
CA VAL A 22 17.26 -6.25 -1.38
C VAL A 22 15.92 -6.12 -2.13
N PHE A 23 15.00 -5.32 -1.60
CA PHE A 23 13.72 -5.05 -2.27
C PHE A 23 13.92 -4.37 -3.63
N GLY A 24 14.87 -3.44 -3.74
CA GLY A 24 15.22 -2.79 -5.00
C GLY A 24 15.73 -3.75 -6.07
N ILE A 25 16.57 -4.72 -5.68
CA ILE A 25 17.04 -5.79 -6.57
C ILE A 25 15.86 -6.64 -7.05
N ILE A 26 14.97 -7.04 -6.13
CA ILE A 26 13.78 -7.85 -6.46
C ILE A 26 12.87 -7.11 -7.45
N ILE A 27 12.58 -5.82 -7.21
CA ILE A 27 11.75 -5.01 -8.12
C ILE A 27 12.42 -4.89 -9.50
N THR A 28 13.73 -4.68 -9.53
CA THR A 28 14.46 -4.54 -10.80
C THR A 28 14.35 -5.82 -11.64
N LEU A 29 14.44 -6.99 -11.01
CA LEU A 29 14.23 -8.28 -11.65
C LEU A 29 12.76 -8.49 -12.07
N LEU A 30 11.80 -8.14 -11.20
CA LEU A 30 10.38 -8.26 -11.50
C LEU A 30 9.95 -7.37 -12.68
N ASN A 31 10.54 -6.18 -12.83
CA ASN A 31 10.25 -5.25 -13.92
C ASN A 31 10.66 -5.77 -15.31
N LEU A 32 11.46 -6.84 -15.38
CA LEU A 32 11.70 -7.55 -16.64
C LEU A 32 10.42 -8.21 -17.16
N PHE A 33 9.52 -8.62 -16.27
CA PHE A 33 8.23 -9.18 -16.63
C PHE A 33 7.19 -8.06 -16.84
N PRO A 34 6.46 -8.06 -17.98
CA PRO A 34 5.53 -6.98 -18.32
C PRO A 34 4.40 -6.80 -17.28
N ARG A 35 4.05 -7.86 -16.54
CA ARG A 35 3.04 -7.84 -15.48
C ARG A 35 3.42 -6.96 -14.27
N PHE A 36 4.70 -6.79 -13.97
CA PHE A 36 5.16 -6.11 -12.75
C PHE A 36 5.76 -4.72 -12.97
N ARG A 37 5.78 -4.25 -14.22
CA ARG A 37 6.37 -2.94 -14.63
C ARG A 37 5.84 -1.71 -13.88
N ASN A 38 4.67 -1.81 -13.25
CA ASN A 38 4.08 -0.72 -12.48
C ASN A 38 4.70 -0.57 -11.08
N MET A 39 5.56 -1.50 -10.65
CA MET A 39 6.20 -1.47 -9.34
C MET A 39 7.57 -0.80 -9.44
N SER A 40 7.79 0.26 -8.66
CA SER A 40 9.06 1.01 -8.66
C SER A 40 9.70 1.06 -7.28
N ILE A 41 11.01 1.24 -7.23
CA ILE A 41 11.75 1.44 -5.97
C ILE A 41 11.24 2.68 -5.23
N GLY A 42 10.88 3.74 -5.96
CA GLY A 42 10.26 4.94 -5.38
C GLY A 42 8.87 4.70 -4.79
N MET A 43 8.16 3.63 -5.13
CA MET A 43 6.95 3.21 -4.43
C MET A 43 7.29 2.58 -3.07
N ALA A 44 8.37 1.78 -3.02
CA ALA A 44 8.86 1.16 -1.80
C ALA A 44 9.23 2.18 -0.72
N ASP A 45 9.99 3.19 -1.13
CA ASP A 45 10.42 4.25 -0.21
C ASP A 45 9.21 5.00 0.36
N ARG A 46 8.22 5.27 -0.48
CA ARG A 46 6.96 5.90 -0.05
C ARG A 46 6.13 5.03 0.88
N MET A 47 6.20 3.71 0.80
CA MET A 47 5.49 2.81 1.72
C MET A 47 6.08 2.83 3.14
N ASN A 48 7.37 3.14 3.28
CA ASN A 48 8.03 3.24 4.58
C ASN A 48 7.79 4.58 5.26
N GLN A 49 7.21 5.55 4.54
CA GLN A 49 6.96 6.90 5.04
C GLN A 49 5.46 7.09 5.30
N ASN A 50 5.12 7.59 6.48
CA ASN A 50 3.73 7.93 6.80
C ASN A 50 3.39 9.31 6.21
N PHE A 51 2.74 9.33 5.05
CA PHE A 51 2.21 10.56 4.43
C PHE A 51 0.86 10.98 5.04
N ILE A 52 0.84 11.19 6.35
CA ILE A 52 -0.37 11.61 7.08
C ILE A 52 -0.34 13.14 7.20
N PHE A 53 -1.20 13.80 6.43
CA PHE A 53 -1.37 15.26 6.48
C PHE A 53 -2.60 15.63 7.30
N SER A 54 -2.57 16.81 7.93
CA SER A 54 -3.71 17.36 8.66
C SER A 54 -4.89 17.60 7.72
N ASN A 55 -6.08 17.16 8.11
CA ASN A 55 -7.33 17.44 7.41
C ASN A 55 -8.16 18.55 8.07
N ARG A 56 -7.55 19.39 8.94
CA ARG A 56 -8.25 20.44 9.68
C ARG A 56 -8.93 21.46 8.77
N ASP A 57 -8.22 21.94 7.76
CA ASP A 57 -8.74 22.96 6.85
C ASP A 57 -9.90 22.40 6.01
N ALA A 58 -9.74 21.17 5.50
CA ALA A 58 -10.81 20.46 4.79
C ALA A 58 -12.04 20.21 5.68
N LYS A 59 -11.85 19.90 6.98
CA LYS A 59 -12.95 19.74 7.93
C LYS A 59 -13.71 21.04 8.14
N HIS A 60 -12.99 22.15 8.29
CA HIS A 60 -13.59 23.46 8.54
C HIS A 60 -14.30 24.00 7.30
N ASP A 61 -13.63 24.00 6.15
CA ASP A 61 -14.11 24.68 4.95
C ASP A 61 -15.09 23.82 4.14
N LEU A 62 -14.91 22.50 4.15
CA LEU A 62 -15.67 21.57 3.32
C LEU A 62 -16.56 20.61 4.13
N LYS A 63 -16.59 20.75 5.46
CA LYS A 63 -17.23 19.77 6.37
C LYS A 63 -16.78 18.33 6.08
N TYR A 64 -15.52 18.18 5.67
CA TYR A 64 -15.00 16.91 5.17
C TYR A 64 -14.74 15.92 6.33
N GLU A 65 -15.46 14.81 6.35
CA GLU A 65 -15.26 13.73 7.32
C GLU A 65 -14.88 12.43 6.59
N PRO A 66 -13.58 12.09 6.49
CA PRO A 66 -13.15 10.90 5.76
C PRO A 66 -13.61 9.64 6.48
N ARG A 67 -14.18 8.70 5.73
CA ARG A 67 -14.44 7.35 6.24
C ARG A 67 -13.11 6.60 6.43
N GLY A 68 -13.02 5.82 7.51
CA GLY A 68 -11.88 4.93 7.71
C GLY A 68 -11.74 3.89 6.59
N PHE A 69 -10.50 3.43 6.36
CA PHE A 69 -10.21 2.41 5.36
C PHE A 69 -10.89 1.07 5.69
N GLN A 70 -11.84 0.70 4.83
CA GLN A 70 -12.53 -0.60 4.81
C GLN A 70 -12.14 -1.29 3.50
N PHE A 71 -11.64 -2.52 3.61
CA PHE A 71 -11.23 -3.32 2.46
C PHE A 71 -12.06 -4.60 2.42
N SER A 72 -12.72 -4.83 1.30
CA SER A 72 -13.62 -5.95 1.07
C SER A 72 -13.14 -6.81 -0.10
N LYS A 73 -13.81 -7.93 -0.34
CA LYS A 73 -13.47 -8.79 -1.49
C LYS A 73 -13.79 -8.14 -2.83
N ASP A 74 -14.75 -7.23 -2.85
CA ASP A 74 -15.21 -6.56 -4.07
C ASP A 74 -14.19 -5.53 -4.57
N ASP A 75 -13.22 -5.16 -3.72
CA ASP A 75 -12.11 -4.24 -4.04
C ASP A 75 -10.93 -4.95 -4.75
N VAL A 76 -11.00 -6.27 -4.91
CA VAL A 76 -9.95 -7.07 -5.55
C VAL A 76 -10.31 -7.29 -7.02
N GLY A 77 -9.40 -6.92 -7.93
CA GLY A 77 -9.58 -7.18 -9.37
C GLY A 77 -9.78 -8.67 -9.66
N LYS A 78 -10.67 -8.97 -10.62
CA LYS A 78 -10.99 -10.34 -11.07
C LYS A 78 -9.76 -11.10 -11.57
#